data_AF-A0AAW2PZF6-F1
#
_entry.id   AF-A0AAW2PZF6-F1
#
_cell.length_a   1.000
_cell.length_b   1.000
_cell.length_c   1.000
_cell.angle_alpha   90.00
_cell.angle_beta   90.00
_cell.angle_gamma   90.00
#
_symmetry.space_group_name_H-M   'P 1'
#
loop_
_entity.id
_entity.type
_entity.pdbx_description
1 polymer ?
#
loop_
_entity_poly.entity_id
_entity_poly.type
_entity_poly.pdbx_seq_one_letter_code
_entity_poly.pdbx_strand_id
1 'polypeptide(L)'
;MAARWPKYPPCYNTGCKTPRCCAGGYKYTWPDVVGKDASEAKAIIERDNPLVGVVFVKRNQAWLTDYCCNRVYVFLDENLKVSSKPFLPVVG
;
A
#
# COMPACT_ATOMS: atom_id res chain seq x y z
N MET A 1 -13.77 13.24 -12.61
CA MET A 1 -13.92 13.21 -11.15
C MET A 1 -13.20 11.97 -10.65
N ALA A 2 -12.04 12.11 -10.00
CA ALA A 2 -11.30 10.95 -9.49
C ALA A 2 -12.16 10.27 -8.43
N ALA A 3 -12.56 9.02 -8.67
CA ALA A 3 -13.37 8.25 -7.74
C ALA A 3 -12.59 8.13 -6.42
N ARG A 4 -13.06 8.81 -5.37
CA ARG A 4 -12.45 8.76 -4.04
C ARG A 4 -12.84 7.42 -3.43
N TRP A 5 -12.00 6.40 -3.63
CA TRP A 5 -12.20 5.09 -3.02
C TRP A 5 -12.24 5.23 -1.49
N PRO A 6 -13.08 4.44 -0.80
CA PRO A 6 -13.02 4.38 0.64
C PRO A 6 -11.64 3.87 1.08
N LYS A 7 -11.12 4.43 2.18
CA LYS A 7 -9.89 3.90 2.77
C LYS A 7 -10.13 2.47 3.22
N TYR A 8 -9.18 1.59 2.93
CA TYR A 8 -9.21 0.23 3.44
C TYR A 8 -9.20 0.24 4.99
N PRO A 9 -10.02 -0.59 5.66
CA PRO A 9 -11.03 -1.53 5.14
C PRO A 9 -12.39 -0.86 4.82
N PRO A 10 -13.18 -1.35 3.83
CA PRO A 10 -13.08 -2.66 3.15
C PRO A 10 -12.19 -2.66 1.89
N CYS A 11 -11.99 -3.86 1.32
CA CYS A 11 -11.29 -4.00 0.04
C CYS A 11 -12.13 -3.48 -1.12
N TYR A 12 -11.51 -2.73 -2.03
CA TYR A 12 -12.16 -2.20 -3.23
C TYR A 12 -11.32 -2.50 -4.47
N ASN A 13 -11.94 -3.12 -5.48
CA ASN A 13 -11.40 -3.29 -6.82
C ASN A 13 -12.49 -2.92 -7.84
N THR A 14 -12.12 -2.22 -8.91
CA THR A 14 -13.05 -1.84 -9.99
C THR A 14 -12.77 -2.66 -11.24
N GLY A 15 -12.53 -3.97 -11.10
CA GLY A 15 -12.11 -4.84 -12.20
C GLY A 15 -10.66 -4.64 -12.67
N CYS A 16 -9.90 -3.75 -12.03
CA CYS A 16 -8.46 -3.63 -12.23
C CYS A 16 -7.74 -4.90 -11.75
N LYS A 17 -6.82 -5.42 -12.57
CA LYS A 17 -5.99 -6.60 -12.25
C LYS A 17 -4.48 -6.32 -12.23
N THR A 18 -4.08 -5.08 -12.52
CA THR A 18 -2.67 -4.67 -12.51
C THR A 18 -2.46 -3.51 -11.53
N PRO A 19 -1.29 -3.45 -10.85
CA PRO A 19 -0.95 -2.34 -9.95
C PRO A 19 -1.10 -0.97 -10.61
N ARG A 20 -0.71 -0.87 -11.90
CA ARG A 20 -0.83 0.35 -12.70
C ARG A 20 -2.29 0.77 -12.91
N CYS A 21 -3.20 -0.18 -13.12
CA CYS A 21 -4.63 0.10 -13.22
C CYS A 21 -5.19 0.60 -11.88
N CYS A 22 -4.89 -0.11 -10.79
CA CYS A 22 -5.32 0.28 -9.45
C CYS A 22 -4.81 1.67 -9.05
N ALA A 23 -3.64 2.07 -9.54
CA ALA A 23 -3.05 3.36 -9.24
C ALA A 23 -3.85 4.52 -9.84
N GLY A 24 -4.67 4.31 -10.88
CA GLY A 24 -5.46 5.39 -11.49
C GLY A 24 -4.64 6.59 -11.98
N GLY A 25 -3.36 6.37 -12.32
CA GLY A 25 -2.41 7.43 -12.70
C GLY A 25 -1.52 7.96 -11.57
N TYR A 26 -1.71 7.51 -10.33
CA TYR A 26 -0.85 7.83 -9.19
C TYR A 26 0.36 6.89 -9.07
N LYS A 27 1.23 7.19 -8.09
CA LYS A 27 2.36 6.32 -7.74
C LYS A 27 1.85 4.99 -7.17
N TYR A 28 2.52 3.89 -7.53
CA TYR A 28 2.13 2.53 -7.11
C TYR A 28 3.29 1.72 -6.50
N THR A 29 4.48 2.30 -6.43
CA THR A 29 5.63 1.72 -5.72
C THR A 29 6.41 2.80 -5.00
N TRP A 30 6.93 2.49 -3.82
CA TRP A 30 7.63 3.46 -2.97
C TRP A 30 8.99 2.94 -2.50
N PRO A 31 10.02 2.91 -3.36
CA PRO A 31 11.38 2.55 -2.92
C PRO A 31 11.94 3.52 -1.88
N ASP A 32 11.53 4.79 -1.95
CA ASP A 32 12.09 5.90 -1.15
C ASP A 32 11.68 5.88 0.33
N VAL A 33 10.72 5.01 0.70
CA VAL A 33 10.24 4.91 2.09
C VAL A 33 10.91 3.80 2.89
N VAL A 34 11.76 2.99 2.26
CA VAL A 34 12.56 1.96 2.95
C VAL A 34 13.49 2.63 3.95
N GLY A 35 13.50 2.12 5.19
CA GLY A 35 14.28 2.68 6.31
C GLY A 35 13.62 3.84 7.06
N LYS A 36 12.49 4.39 6.55
CA LYS A 36 11.70 5.41 7.26
C LYS A 36 10.84 4.79 8.36
N ASP A 37 10.37 5.62 9.28
CA ASP A 37 9.39 5.24 10.29
C ASP A 37 8.03 4.92 9.65
N ALA A 38 7.29 4.01 10.25
CA ALA A 38 5.96 3.59 9.78
C ALA A 38 5.02 4.78 9.51
N SER A 39 4.96 5.73 10.43
CA SER A 39 4.10 6.92 10.33
C SER A 39 4.51 7.84 9.17
N GLU A 40 5.81 8.02 8.96
CA GLU A 40 6.34 8.83 7.85
C GLU A 40 6.04 8.14 6.50
N ALA A 41 6.30 6.83 6.41
CA ALA A 41 6.00 6.05 5.22
C ALA A 41 4.51 6.10 4.85
N LYS A 42 3.61 6.02 5.83
CA LYS A 42 2.17 6.15 5.61
C LYS A 42 1.79 7.51 5.05
N ALA A 43 2.32 8.59 5.63
CA ALA A 43 2.03 9.94 5.15
C ALA A 43 2.51 10.14 3.70
N ILE A 44 3.68 9.60 3.35
CA ILE A 44 4.21 9.66 1.97
C ILE A 44 3.32 8.86 1.02
N ILE A 45 2.95 7.62 1.36
CA ILE A 45 2.14 6.76 0.49
C ILE A 45 0.75 7.34 0.25
N GLU A 46 0.04 7.76 1.30
CA GLU A 46 -1.31 8.32 1.18
C GLU A 46 -1.32 9.67 0.45
N ARG A 47 -0.23 10.45 0.53
CA ARG A 47 -0.06 11.69 -0.22
C ARG A 47 0.21 11.42 -1.70
N ASP A 48 1.10 10.47 -1.99
CA ASP A 48 1.49 10.13 -3.36
C ASP A 48 0.37 9.39 -4.11
N ASN A 49 -0.49 8.66 -3.39
CA ASN A 49 -1.67 7.99 -3.93
C ASN A 49 -2.84 8.04 -2.92
N PRO A 50 -3.82 8.95 -3.12
CA PRO A 50 -4.96 9.09 -2.20
C PRO A 50 -5.99 7.96 -2.32
N LEU A 51 -5.83 7.05 -3.28
CA LEU A 51 -6.74 5.92 -3.50
C LEU A 51 -6.40 4.70 -2.63
N VAL A 52 -5.27 4.74 -1.90
CA VAL A 52 -4.77 3.58 -1.16
C VAL A 52 -4.77 3.83 0.34
N GLY A 53 -5.04 2.79 1.10
CA GLY A 53 -4.82 2.71 2.55
C GLY A 53 -3.57 1.90 2.84
N VAL A 54 -2.85 2.28 3.90
CA VAL A 54 -1.64 1.60 4.35
C VAL A 54 -1.96 0.61 5.47
N VAL A 55 -1.48 -0.63 5.32
CA VAL A 55 -1.54 -1.67 6.33
C VAL A 55 -0.12 -2.07 6.72
N PHE A 56 0.22 -1.88 7.99
CA PHE A 56 1.51 -2.28 8.52
C PHE A 56 1.53 -3.76 8.86
N VAL A 57 2.59 -4.45 8.45
CA VAL A 57 2.83 -5.86 8.73
C VAL A 57 4.15 -5.94 9.50
N LYS A 58 4.09 -6.33 10.77
CA LYS A 58 5.30 -6.53 11.58
C LYS A 58 6.00 -7.83 11.18
N ARG A 59 7.29 -7.96 11.51
CA ARG A 59 8.02 -9.23 11.42
C ARG A 59 7.21 -10.35 12.11
N ASN A 60 7.03 -11.47 11.40
CA ASN A 60 6.23 -12.64 11.81
C ASN A 60 4.71 -12.45 11.89
N GLN A 61 4.16 -11.32 11.43
CA GLN A 61 2.72 -11.13 11.33
C GLN A 61 2.20 -11.71 10.01
N ALA A 62 1.15 -12.53 10.08
CA ALA A 62 0.45 -13.00 8.90
C ALA A 62 -0.23 -11.81 8.17
N TRP A 63 -0.20 -11.84 6.85
CA TRP A 63 -0.84 -10.84 6.00
C TRP A 63 -1.67 -11.54 4.92
N LEU A 64 -2.65 -10.84 4.37
CA LEU A 64 -3.54 -11.41 3.38
C LEU A 64 -2.92 -11.28 1.99
N THR A 65 -2.90 -12.37 1.22
CA THR A 65 -2.38 -12.41 -0.16
C THR A 65 -3.45 -12.09 -1.21
N ASP A 66 -4.61 -11.56 -0.80
CA ASP A 66 -5.69 -11.18 -1.72
C ASP A 66 -5.37 -9.90 -2.50
N TYR A 67 -5.95 -9.81 -3.70
CA TYR A 67 -5.76 -8.70 -4.61
C TYR A 67 -6.68 -7.53 -4.26
N CYS A 68 -6.09 -6.46 -3.72
CA CYS A 68 -6.84 -5.30 -3.25
C CYS A 68 -6.25 -3.96 -3.70
N CYS A 69 -6.93 -3.26 -4.60
CA CYS A 69 -6.39 -2.06 -5.23
C CYS A 69 -6.21 -0.88 -4.27
N ASN A 70 -7.09 -0.74 -3.27
CA ASN A 70 -7.02 0.33 -2.27
C ASN A 70 -6.17 -0.04 -1.05
N ARG A 71 -5.27 -1.02 -1.14
CA ARG A 71 -4.42 -1.47 -0.02
C ARG A 71 -2.95 -1.61 -0.41
N VAL A 72 -2.08 -1.04 0.41
CA VAL A 72 -0.62 -1.18 0.33
C VAL A 72 -0.12 -1.79 1.63
N TYR A 73 0.63 -2.89 1.51
CA TYR A 73 1.33 -3.48 2.64
C TYR A 73 2.69 -2.80 2.84
N VAL A 74 2.94 -2.39 4.07
CA VAL A 74 4.23 -1.84 4.51
C VAL A 74 4.79 -2.79 5.55
N PHE A 75 5.86 -3.49 5.20
CA PHE A 75 6.52 -4.43 6.09
C PHE A 75 7.48 -3.67 7.01
N LEU A 76 7.37 -3.91 8.30
CA LEU A 76 8.19 -3.29 9.33
C LEU A 76 9.20 -4.29 9.88
N ASP A 77 10.41 -3.82 10.20
CA ASP A 77 11.39 -4.56 10.98
C ASP A 77 11.08 -4.52 12.49
N GLU A 78 11.98 -5.09 13.30
CA GLU A 78 11.87 -5.10 14.77
C GLU A 78 11.95 -3.71 15.39
N ASN A 79 12.52 -2.73 14.68
CA ASN A 79 12.64 -1.34 15.10
C ASN A 79 11.48 -0.46 14.56
N LEU A 80 10.42 -1.07 14.02
CA LEU A 80 9.26 -0.39 13.41
C LEU A 80 9.62 0.47 12.19
N LYS A 81 10.73 0.17 11.52
CA LYS A 81 11.15 0.82 10.27
C LYS A 81 10.74 0.00 9.07
N VAL A 82 10.49 0.67 7.95
CA VAL A 82 10.12 -0.01 6.70
C VAL A 82 11.29 -0.89 6.21
N SER A 83 11.08 -2.19 6.18
CA SER A 83 12.10 -3.18 5.85
C SER A 83 12.11 -3.57 4.37
N SER A 84 11.02 -3.34 3.66
CA SER A 84 10.89 -3.67 2.24
C SER A 84 10.17 -2.58 1.47
N LYS A 85 10.47 -2.46 0.17
CA LYS A 85 9.81 -1.52 -0.75
C LYS A 85 8.31 -1.82 -0.79
N PRO A 86 7.43 -0.90 -0.36
CA PRO A 86 5.98 -1.09 -0.50
C PRO A 86 5.56 -0.98 -1.97
N PHE A 87 4.64 -1.84 -2.39
CA PHE A 87 4.08 -1.83 -3.73
C PHE A 87 2.60 -2.27 -3.72
N LEU A 88 1.83 -1.76 -4.69
CA LEU A 88 0.45 -2.18 -4.94
C LEU A 88 0.38 -3.66 -5.36
N PRO A 89 -0.75 -4.36 -5.10
CA PRO A 89 -0.76 -5.80 -4.84
C PRO A 89 -0.12 -6.65 -5.93
N VAL A 90 0.63 -7.65 -5.47
CA VAL A 90 1.18 -8.74 -6.28
C VAL A 90 0.02 -9.60 -6.75
N VAL A 91 -0.10 -9.79 -8.06
CA VAL A 91 -0.77 -10.99 -8.56
C VAL A 91 0.21 -12.12 -8.28
N GLY A 92 -0.22 -13.13 -7.51
CA GLY A 92 0.55 -14.36 -7.32
C GLY A 92 0.84 -15.03 -8.64
#